data_AF-A0A484WRH2-F1
#
_entry.id   AF-A0A484WRH2-F1
#
_cell.length_a   1.000
_cell.length_b   1.000
_cell.length_c   1.000
_cell.angle_alpha   90.00
_cell.angle_beta   90.00
_cell.angle_gamma   90.00
#
_symmetry.space_group_name_H-M   'P 1'
#
loop_
_entity.id
_entity.type
_entity.pdbx_description
1 polymer ?
#
loop_
_entity_poly.entity_id
_entity_poly.type
_entity_poly.pdbx_seq_one_letter_code
_entity_poly.pdbx_strand_id
1 'polypeptide(L)'
;MFRRRRVITSWKKSGGDVVDQVVRPTGLLDPIIEVRPVATQVDDLLSEIRQRAAINERVLVTTLTKRMRKISLNISKNTVSACVIFTQISTPSNVWRLIRDLRLGEFDVW
;
A
#
# COMPACT_ATOMS: atom_id res chain seq x y z
N MET A 1 -31.32 15.71 9.68
CA MET A 1 -31.34 15.24 11.08
C MET A 1 -30.05 14.45 11.36
N PHE A 2 -28.90 15.13 11.46
CA PHE A 2 -27.59 14.50 11.71
C PHE A 2 -27.31 14.49 13.22
N ARG A 3 -27.53 13.35 13.88
CA ARG A 3 -27.26 13.20 15.32
C ARG A 3 -26.59 11.85 15.60
N ARG A 4 -25.28 11.90 15.85
CA ARG A 4 -24.56 11.33 17.02
C ARG A 4 -23.06 11.21 16.72
N ARG A 5 -22.31 12.22 17.18
CA ARG A 5 -20.90 12.02 17.56
C ARG A 5 -20.90 11.19 18.85
N ARG A 6 -20.20 10.07 18.88
CA ARG A 6 -19.70 9.48 20.12
C ARG A 6 -18.31 8.90 19.85
N VAL A 7 -17.30 9.69 20.19
CA VAL A 7 -15.91 9.24 20.28
C VAL A 7 -15.81 8.52 21.62
N ILE A 8 -15.53 7.22 21.63
CA ILE A 8 -15.36 6.43 22.86
C ILE A 8 -13.99 5.76 22.82
N THR A 9 -13.01 6.41 23.45
CA THR A 9 -11.72 5.81 23.78
C THR A 9 -11.85 5.09 25.12
N SER A 10 -11.97 3.74 25.12
CA SER A 10 -11.61 2.77 26.17
C SER A 10 -12.58 1.58 26.20
N TRP A 11 -12.06 0.39 25.87
CA TRP A 11 -12.80 -0.89 25.79
C TRP A 11 -13.48 -1.33 27.10
N LYS A 12 -13.03 -0.84 28.26
CA LYS A 12 -13.62 -1.21 29.56
C LYS A 12 -15.00 -0.58 29.82
N LYS A 13 -15.44 0.42 29.03
CA LYS A 13 -16.69 1.15 29.26
C LYS A 13 -17.84 0.81 28.29
N SER A 14 -17.61 0.00 27.25
CA SER A 14 -18.57 -0.19 26.15
C SER A 14 -19.49 -1.40 26.27
N GLY A 15 -19.40 -2.23 27.31
CA GLY A 15 -20.41 -3.28 27.58
C GLY A 15 -20.65 -4.30 26.45
N GLY A 16 -19.77 -4.37 25.45
CA GLY A 16 -19.94 -5.22 24.25
C GLY A 16 -20.38 -4.48 22.98
N ASP A 17 -20.69 -3.18 23.06
CA ASP A 17 -21.07 -2.40 21.88
C ASP A 17 -19.84 -2.06 21.02
N VAL A 18 -19.83 -2.60 19.80
CA VAL A 18 -18.89 -2.22 18.74
C VAL A 18 -19.46 -0.99 18.02
N VAL A 19 -18.66 0.08 17.92
CA VAL A 19 -19.04 1.30 17.20
C VAL A 19 -18.10 1.46 16.01
N ASP A 20 -18.66 1.48 14.79
CA ASP A 20 -17.89 1.66 13.57
C ASP A 20 -17.58 3.14 13.32
N GLN A 21 -16.29 3.45 13.29
CA GLN A 21 -15.82 4.75 12.82
C GLN A 21 -15.56 4.70 11.31
N VAL A 22 -16.61 4.94 10.54
CA VAL A 22 -16.54 4.95 9.06
C VAL A 22 -16.04 6.29 8.52
N VAL A 23 -16.31 7.40 9.21
CA VAL A 23 -16.01 8.75 8.72
C VAL A 23 -14.56 9.12 8.99
N ARG A 24 -13.80 9.38 7.92
CA ARG A 24 -12.48 9.99 7.99
C ARG A 24 -12.61 11.51 8.14
N PRO A 25 -11.97 12.15 9.14
CA PRO A 25 -12.02 13.60 9.33
C PRO A 25 -11.52 14.41 8.12
N THR A 26 -10.66 13.81 7.30
CA THR A 26 -10.06 14.40 6.10
C THR A 26 -10.94 14.31 4.85
N GLY A 27 -12.04 13.54 4.88
CA GLY A 27 -12.89 13.32 3.71
C GLY A 27 -12.29 12.42 2.62
N LEU A 28 -11.17 11.75 2.90
CA LEU A 28 -10.56 10.80 1.96
C LEU A 28 -11.52 9.65 1.66
N LEU A 29 -11.86 9.49 0.38
CA LEU A 29 -12.68 8.37 -0.10
C LEU A 29 -11.85 7.08 -0.17
N ASP A 30 -12.55 5.95 -0.13
CA ASP A 30 -11.92 4.66 -0.37
C ASP A 30 -11.44 4.56 -1.82
N PRO A 31 -10.31 3.85 -2.06
CA PRO A 31 -9.80 3.66 -3.40
C PRO A 31 -10.74 2.79 -4.24
N ILE A 32 -10.72 3.01 -5.55
CA ILE A 32 -11.43 2.17 -6.51
C ILE A 32 -10.72 0.82 -6.64
N ILE A 33 -11.49 -0.26 -6.64
CA ILE A 33 -10.97 -1.63 -6.77
C ILE A 33 -11.30 -2.13 -8.18
N GLU A 34 -10.27 -2.59 -8.90
CA GLU A 34 -10.39 -3.19 -10.23
C GLU A 34 -9.81 -4.62 -10.22
N VAL A 35 -10.47 -5.53 -10.93
CA VAL A 35 -10.00 -6.92 -11.10
C VAL A 35 -9.64 -7.12 -12.56
N ARG A 36 -8.38 -7.54 -12.82
CA ARG A 36 -7.83 -7.77 -14.16
C ARG A 36 -7.41 -9.23 -14.33
N PRO A 37 -7.45 -9.77 -15.57
CA PRO A 37 -7.01 -11.15 -15.85
C PRO A 37 -5.49 -11.32 -15.64
N VAL A 38 -5.07 -12.56 -15.38
CA VAL A 38 -3.67 -12.88 -15.03
C VAL A 38 -2.71 -12.90 -16.23
N ALA A 39 -3.23 -13.07 -17.45
CA ALA A 39 -2.42 -13.33 -18.65
C ALA A 39 -1.36 -12.25 -18.93
N THR A 40 -1.70 -10.97 -18.71
CA THR A 40 -0.83 -9.80 -18.94
C THR A 40 -0.46 -9.09 -17.63
N GLN A 41 -0.60 -9.77 -16.48
CA GLN A 41 -0.48 -9.16 -15.14
C GLN A 41 0.80 -8.34 -14.95
N VAL A 42 1.93 -8.80 -15.48
CA VAL A 42 3.22 -8.15 -15.26
C VAL A 42 3.38 -6.89 -16.10
N ASP A 43 2.96 -6.94 -17.37
CA ASP A 43 3.04 -5.81 -18.30
C ASP A 43 2.04 -4.71 -17.91
N ASP A 44 0.82 -5.10 -17.52
CA ASP A 44 -0.21 -4.17 -17.03
C ASP A 44 0.25 -3.45 -15.76
N LEU A 45 0.84 -4.19 -14.81
CA LEU A 45 1.39 -3.61 -13.58
C LEU A 45 2.51 -2.62 -13.90
N LEU A 46 3.41 -2.95 -14.83
CA LEU A 46 4.52 -2.09 -15.21
C LEU A 46 4.03 -0.79 -15.87
N SER A 47 3.00 -0.89 -16.72
CA SER A 47 2.37 0.27 -17.37
C SER A 47 1.77 1.23 -16.34
N GLU A 48 1.00 0.70 -15.37
CA GLU A 48 0.41 1.50 -14.29
C GLU A 48 1.47 2.15 -13.41
N ILE A 49 2.53 1.41 -13.05
CA ILE A 49 3.65 1.94 -12.29
C ILE A 49 4.28 3.14 -13.01
N ARG A 50 4.52 3.04 -14.33
CA ARG A 50 5.12 4.13 -15.10
C ARG A 50 4.23 5.36 -15.13
N GLN A 51 2.92 5.18 -15.29
CA GLN A 51 1.95 6.28 -15.26
C GLN A 51 1.92 6.97 -13.89
N ARG A 52 1.97 6.19 -12.81
CA ARG A 52 2.00 6.71 -11.43
C ARG A 52 3.31 7.42 -11.09
N ALA A 53 4.44 6.86 -11.50
CA ALA A 53 5.76 7.45 -11.31
C ALA A 53 5.88 8.81 -12.01
N ALA A 54 5.28 8.97 -13.20
CA ALA A 54 5.28 10.25 -13.93
C ALA A 54 4.55 11.38 -13.17
N ILE A 55 3.63 11.04 -12.27
CA ILE A 55 2.84 11.99 -11.46
C ILE A 55 3.40 12.09 -10.02
N ASN A 56 4.58 11.51 -9.75
CA ASN A 56 5.19 11.41 -8.42
C ASN A 56 4.31 10.67 -7.37
N GLU A 57 3.45 9.75 -7.82
CA GLU A 57 2.77 8.82 -6.92
C GLU A 57 3.66 7.61 -6.59
N ARG A 58 3.31 6.88 -5.54
CA ARG A 58 4.02 5.66 -5.12
C ARG A 58 3.10 4.45 -5.24
N VAL A 59 3.66 3.33 -5.67
CA VAL A 59 2.90 2.09 -5.87
C VAL A 59 3.35 1.01 -4.90
N LEU A 60 2.39 0.34 -4.26
CA LEU A 60 2.63 -0.81 -3.39
C LEU A 60 2.15 -2.09 -4.08
N VAL A 61 3.03 -3.07 -4.19
CA VAL A 61 2.75 -4.36 -4.81
C VAL A 61 2.96 -5.50 -3.81
N THR A 62 1.91 -6.27 -3.57
CA THR A 62 1.99 -7.47 -2.74
C THR A 62 2.01 -8.72 -3.60
N THR A 63 3.05 -9.53 -3.45
CA THR A 63 3.18 -10.83 -4.12
C THR A 63 3.12 -11.97 -3.12
N LEU A 64 2.47 -13.08 -3.47
CA LEU A 64 2.36 -14.25 -2.60
C LEU A 64 3.67 -15.04 -2.45
N THR A 65 4.49 -15.11 -3.51
CA THR A 65 5.71 -15.93 -3.50
C THR A 65 6.98 -15.11 -3.70
N LYS A 66 8.07 -15.53 -3.06
CA LYS A 66 9.41 -14.93 -3.26
C LYS A 66 9.86 -14.98 -4.73
N ARG A 67 9.46 -16.03 -5.47
CA ARG A 67 9.78 -16.19 -6.90
C ARG A 67 9.07 -15.14 -7.76
N MET A 68 7.78 -14.90 -7.51
CA MET A 68 7.01 -13.88 -8.24
C MET A 68 7.62 -12.49 -8.06
N ARG A 69 8.04 -12.16 -6.84
CA ARG A 69 8.69 -10.88 -6.55
C ARG A 69 9.98 -10.65 -7.33
N LYS A 70 10.79 -11.70 -7.49
CA LYS A 70 12.05 -11.63 -8.25
C LYS A 70 11.81 -11.37 -9.74
N ILE A 71 10.72 -11.88 -10.29
CA ILE A 71 10.31 -11.63 -11.68
C ILE A 71 9.94 -10.15 -11.86
N SER A 72 9.10 -9.61 -10.97
CA SER A 72 8.74 -8.19 -10.98
C SER A 72 9.94 -7.25 -10.81
N LEU A 73 10.88 -7.60 -9.91
CA LEU A 73 12.14 -6.87 -9.70
C LEU A 73 13.07 -6.87 -10.91
N ASN A 74 13.22 -8.02 -11.58
CA ASN A 74 14.11 -8.11 -12.74
C ASN A 74 13.62 -7.23 -13.89
N ILE A 75 12.30 -7.06 -14.01
CA ILE A 75 11.68 -6.23 -15.04
C ILE A 75 11.70 -4.75 -14.63
N SER A 76 11.53 -4.44 -13.34
CA SER A 76 11.59 -3.05 -12.85
C SER A 76 13.00 -2.46 -12.87
N LYS A 77 14.05 -3.25 -12.63
CA LYS A 77 15.46 -2.77 -12.66
C LYS A 77 15.86 -2.04 -13.94
N ASN A 78 15.20 -2.33 -15.05
CA ASN A 78 15.48 -1.69 -16.34
C ASN A 78 14.65 -0.41 -16.57
N THR A 79 13.73 -0.02 -15.67
CA THR A 79 12.85 1.15 -15.91
C THR A 79 12.49 1.97 -14.67
N VAL A 80 12.44 1.41 -13.47
CA VAL A 80 11.94 2.09 -12.25
C VAL A 80 12.68 1.64 -11.00
N SER A 81 12.99 2.58 -10.10
CA SER A 81 13.59 2.30 -8.78
C SER A 81 12.59 1.56 -7.88
N ALA A 82 12.79 0.25 -7.70
CA ALA A 82 11.93 -0.62 -6.91
C ALA A 82 12.65 -1.17 -5.67
N CYS A 83 11.97 -1.16 -4.52
CA CYS A 83 12.46 -1.77 -3.28
C CYS A 83 11.59 -2.97 -2.88
N VAL A 84 12.17 -3.94 -2.19
CA VAL A 84 11.49 -5.18 -1.81
C VAL A 84 11.76 -5.56 -0.36
N ILE A 85 10.69 -5.76 0.41
CA ILE A 85 10.78 -6.18 1.82
C ILE A 85 10.68 -7.68 1.96
N PHE A 86 11.73 -8.30 2.50
CA PHE A 86 11.73 -9.73 2.81
C PHE A 86 11.41 -9.96 4.29
N THR A 87 10.39 -10.78 4.55
CA THR A 87 9.95 -11.16 5.90
C THR A 87 11.03 -11.81 6.76
N GLN A 88 12.05 -12.45 6.16
CA GLN A 88 13.16 -13.05 6.90
C GLN A 88 14.30 -12.07 7.25
N ILE A 89 14.28 -10.85 6.72
CA ILE A 89 15.33 -9.83 6.89
C ILE A 89 14.75 -8.54 7.52
N SER A 90 13.44 -8.53 7.76
CA SER A 90 12.70 -7.38 8.25
C SER A 90 12.68 -7.35 9.78
N THR A 91 13.66 -6.68 10.39
CA THR A 91 13.47 -6.07 11.70
C THR A 91 12.54 -4.84 11.55
N PRO A 92 11.74 -4.49 12.58
CA PRO A 92 10.83 -3.35 12.52
C PRO A 92 11.55 -2.03 12.17
N SER A 93 12.81 -1.88 12.60
CA SER A 93 13.67 -0.75 12.26
C SER A 93 13.94 -0.61 10.76
N ASN A 94 13.94 -1.72 10.00
CA ASN A 94 14.16 -1.70 8.55
C ASN A 94 12.90 -1.28 7.80
N VAL A 95 11.72 -1.72 8.25
CA VAL A 95 10.45 -1.35 7.61
C VAL A 95 10.20 0.16 7.72
N TRP A 96 10.47 0.76 8.89
CA TRP A 96 10.30 2.21 9.06
C TRP A 96 11.24 3.03 8.16
N ARG A 97 12.51 2.60 8.03
CA ARG A 97 13.48 3.25 7.13
C ARG A 97 12.99 3.19 5.68
N LEU A 98 12.55 2.03 5.23
CA LEU A 98 12.06 1.86 3.85
C LEU A 98 10.80 2.67 3.56
N ILE A 99 9.88 2.79 4.52
CA ILE A 99 8.71 3.67 4.38
C ILE A 99 9.14 5.14 4.27
N ARG A 100 10.15 5.55 5.04
CA ARG A 100 10.72 6.90 4.96
C ARG A 100 11.34 7.15 3.59
N ASP A 101 12.14 6.22 3.09
CA ASP A 101 12.84 6.35 1.81
C ASP A 101 11.84 6.36 0.64
N LEU A 102 10.76 5.57 0.73
CA LEU A 102 9.64 5.61 -0.22
C LEU A 102 8.93 6.97 -0.24
N ARG A 103 8.76 7.60 0.93
CA ARG A 103 8.18 8.96 1.05
C ARG A 103 9.13 10.04 0.54
N LEU A 104 10.43 9.85 0.71
CA LEU A 104 11.46 10.77 0.21
C LEU A 104 11.65 10.64 -1.32
N GLY A 105 11.14 9.56 -1.92
CA GLY A 105 11.21 9.34 -3.37
C GLY A 105 12.51 8.71 -3.84
N GLU A 106 13.26 8.04 -2.96
CA GLU A 106 14.40 7.20 -3.38
C GLU A 106 13.93 5.97 -4.18
N PHE A 107 12.67 5.57 -3.97
CA PHE A 107 12.01 4.49 -4.69
C PHE A 107 10.59 4.92 -5.10
N ASP A 108 10.14 4.47 -6.26
CA ASP A 108 8.78 4.72 -6.75
C ASP A 108 7.83 3.55 -6.46
N VAL A 109 8.40 2.35 -6.28
CA VAL A 109 7.65 1.10 -6.13
C VAL A 109 8.16 0.29 -4.94
N TRP A 110 7.22 -0.28 -4.17
CA TRP A 110 7.47 -1.15 -3.02
C TRP A 110 6.83 -2.54 -3.15
#